data_AF-A0A0L8HJA8-F1
#
_entry.id   AF-A0A0L8HJA8-F1
#
_cell.length_a   1.000
_cell.length_b   1.000
_cell.length_c   1.000
_cell.angle_alpha   90.00
_cell.angle_beta   90.00
_cell.angle_gamma   90.00
#
_symmetry.space_group_name_H-M   'P 1'
#
loop_
_entity.id
_entity.type
_entity.pdbx_description
1 polymer ?
#
loop_
_entity_poly.entity_id
_entity_poly.type
_entity_poly.pdbx_seq_one_letter_code
_entity_poly.pdbx_strand_id
1 'polypeptide(L)'
;MYLLKNRKVPDSEFLSDASMFGTILDVFTGGTDTIGTYLTWAFLFMAKYPDIQSKCREEIEQITNLNRPVTMEDKPHMTYVAATLLEIHRIATVAPISAPHTAEVDTTLGGYDIPKNTVVSFMLTNAHFDPDYWDKPEEFRPERWIGENNELKKNEAFMPFSLGPRMCAGVSLANMEAFITFTNILQKFQLEKPTKTPMTIEGKQFGITYVPVNDNIRATAL
;
A
#
# COMPACT_ATOMS: atom_id res chain seq x y z
N MET A 1 14.84 1.40 -20.20
CA MET A 1 16.17 1.19 -20.82
C MET A 1 16.43 -0.26 -21.26
N TYR A 2 16.00 -1.29 -20.52
CA TYR A 2 16.19 -2.71 -20.86
C TYR A 2 15.45 -3.15 -22.15
N LEU A 3 14.17 -2.78 -22.29
CA LEU A 3 13.36 -3.11 -23.47
C LEU A 3 13.89 -2.49 -24.78
N LEU A 4 14.52 -1.32 -24.71
CA LEU A 4 15.12 -0.66 -25.87
C LEU A 4 16.45 -1.30 -26.31
N LYS A 5 17.17 -1.96 -25.40
CA LYS A 5 18.38 -2.73 -25.73
C LYS A 5 18.04 -4.02 -26.49
N ASN A 6 16.94 -4.68 -26.12
CA ASN A 6 16.54 -5.97 -26.71
C ASN A 6 15.86 -5.84 -28.08
N ARG A 7 15.37 -4.65 -28.45
CA ARG A 7 14.84 -4.36 -29.80
C ARG A 7 15.89 -4.50 -30.92
N LYS A 8 17.19 -4.56 -30.57
CA LYS A 8 18.29 -4.72 -31.53
C LYS A 8 18.67 -6.19 -31.81
N VAL A 9 17.97 -7.16 -31.23
CA VAL A 9 18.16 -8.59 -31.51
C VAL A 9 17.07 -9.03 -32.50
N PRO A 10 17.41 -9.37 -33.76
CA PRO A 10 16.47 -10.01 -34.67
C PRO A 10 15.98 -11.33 -34.01
N ASP A 11 14.67 -11.60 -34.04
CA ASP A 11 14.03 -12.78 -33.45
C ASP A 11 14.07 -12.88 -31.91
N SER A 12 13.93 -11.77 -31.18
CA SER A 12 13.77 -11.86 -29.72
C SER A 12 12.39 -12.45 -29.34
N GLU A 13 12.33 -13.70 -28.89
CA GLU A 13 11.12 -14.35 -28.34
C GLU A 13 10.50 -13.59 -27.13
N PHE A 14 11.28 -12.69 -26.52
CA PHE A 14 10.93 -11.87 -25.36
C PHE A 14 9.79 -10.86 -25.56
N LEU A 15 9.44 -10.52 -26.80
CA LEU A 15 8.34 -9.60 -27.14
C LEU A 15 7.35 -10.25 -28.12
N SER A 16 7.14 -11.56 -27.99
CA SER A 16 6.07 -12.27 -28.68
C SER A 16 4.69 -11.79 -28.23
N ASP A 17 3.66 -11.98 -29.06
CA ASP A 17 2.26 -11.67 -28.70
C ASP A 17 1.82 -12.34 -27.40
N ALA A 18 2.27 -13.57 -27.16
CA ALA A 18 2.01 -14.30 -25.92
C ALA A 18 2.65 -13.62 -24.69
N SER A 19 3.92 -13.19 -24.80
CA SER A 19 4.60 -12.47 -23.71
C SER A 19 3.97 -11.09 -23.45
N MET A 20 3.51 -10.41 -24.50
CA MET A 20 2.83 -9.13 -24.39
C MET A 20 1.47 -9.30 -23.71
N PHE A 21 0.69 -10.30 -24.12
CA PHE A 21 -0.58 -10.64 -23.49
C PHE A 21 -0.40 -11.02 -22.01
N GLY A 22 0.59 -11.87 -21.71
CA GLY A 22 0.94 -12.21 -20.33
C GLY A 22 1.31 -10.98 -19.49
N THR A 23 2.13 -10.09 -20.04
CA THR A 23 2.51 -8.83 -19.36
C THR A 23 1.29 -7.94 -19.08
N ILE A 24 0.35 -7.85 -20.02
CA ILE A 24 -0.90 -7.09 -19.82
C ILE A 24 -1.69 -7.70 -18.66
N LEU A 25 -1.87 -9.03 -18.65
CA LEU A 25 -2.57 -9.71 -17.56
C LEU A 25 -1.88 -9.51 -16.20
N ASP A 26 -0.55 -9.59 -16.15
CA ASP A 26 0.23 -9.36 -14.93
C ASP A 26 0.02 -7.94 -14.38
N VAL A 27 0.02 -6.92 -15.25
CA VAL A 27 -0.20 -5.52 -14.86
C VAL A 27 -1.61 -5.31 -14.32
N PHE A 28 -2.64 -5.84 -14.99
CA PHE A 28 -4.02 -5.71 -14.53
C PHE A 28 -4.26 -6.46 -13.22
N THR A 29 -3.76 -7.69 -13.10
CA THR A 29 -3.95 -8.52 -11.89
C THR A 29 -3.20 -7.93 -10.70
N GLY A 30 -1.94 -7.50 -10.90
CA GLY A 30 -1.14 -6.90 -9.83
C GLY A 30 -1.63 -5.50 -9.43
N GLY A 31 -2.15 -4.72 -10.38
CA GLY A 31 -2.51 -3.32 -10.18
C GLY A 31 -3.94 -3.08 -9.70
N THR A 32 -4.89 -3.98 -9.96
CA THR A 32 -6.32 -3.72 -9.67
C THR A 32 -6.70 -4.10 -8.24
N ASP A 33 -6.51 -5.38 -7.86
CA ASP A 33 -7.01 -5.90 -6.59
C ASP A 33 -6.26 -5.30 -5.40
N THR A 34 -4.95 -5.06 -5.55
CA THR A 34 -4.09 -4.56 -4.47
C THR A 34 -4.44 -3.11 -4.10
N ILE A 35 -4.56 -2.21 -5.09
CA ILE A 35 -4.89 -0.80 -4.83
C ILE A 35 -6.34 -0.64 -4.38
N GLY A 36 -7.27 -1.39 -4.98
CA GLY A 36 -8.67 -1.39 -4.56
C GLY A 36 -8.81 -1.81 -3.09
N THR A 37 -8.17 -2.91 -2.71
CA THR A 37 -8.15 -3.38 -1.32
C THR A 37 -7.50 -2.37 -0.38
N TYR A 38 -6.39 -1.75 -0.78
CA TYR A 38 -5.72 -0.73 0.03
C TYR A 38 -6.62 0.49 0.27
N LEU A 39 -7.31 1.00 -0.76
CA LEU A 39 -8.24 2.11 -0.61
C LEU A 39 -9.47 1.73 0.24
N THR A 40 -10.00 0.52 0.10
CA THR A 40 -11.07 0.03 0.98
C THR A 40 -10.63 0.06 2.45
N TRP A 41 -9.43 -0.45 2.76
CA TRP A 41 -8.87 -0.31 4.10
C TRP A 41 -8.75 1.15 4.51
N ALA A 42 -8.19 2.00 3.65
CA ALA A 42 -8.01 3.41 3.98
C ALA A 42 -9.31 4.10 4.39
N PHE A 43 -10.39 3.88 3.64
CA PHE A 43 -11.70 4.45 3.97
C PHE A 43 -12.34 3.82 5.22
N LEU A 44 -12.14 2.52 5.46
CA LEU A 44 -12.56 1.89 6.72
C LEU A 44 -11.86 2.48 7.94
N PHE A 45 -10.54 2.70 7.85
CA PHE A 45 -9.78 3.35 8.91
C PHE A 45 -10.29 4.77 9.16
N MET A 46 -10.59 5.55 8.11
CA MET A 46 -11.15 6.90 8.28
C MET A 46 -12.53 6.89 8.92
N ALA A 47 -13.40 5.95 8.55
CA ALA A 47 -14.70 5.79 9.20
C ALA A 47 -14.58 5.27 10.65
N LYS A 48 -13.53 4.50 10.98
CA LYS A 48 -13.28 4.01 12.35
C LYS A 48 -12.69 5.08 13.26
N TYR A 49 -11.81 5.94 12.74
CA TYR A 49 -11.06 6.94 13.48
C TYR A 49 -11.40 8.36 12.99
N PRO A 50 -12.57 8.92 13.41
CA PRO A 50 -13.03 10.23 12.96
C PRO A 50 -12.05 11.36 13.31
N ASP A 51 -11.35 11.29 14.45
CA ASP A 51 -10.36 12.31 14.84
C ASP A 51 -9.17 12.38 13.86
N ILE A 52 -8.73 11.23 13.35
CA ILE A 52 -7.67 11.16 12.34
C ILE A 52 -8.20 11.66 10.99
N GLN A 53 -9.44 11.31 10.65
CA GLN A 53 -10.09 11.82 9.44
C GLN A 53 -10.20 13.35 9.44
N SER A 54 -10.57 13.94 10.59
CA SER A 54 -10.64 15.40 10.76
C SER A 54 -9.28 16.07 10.56
N LYS A 55 -8.20 15.54 11.17
CA LYS A 55 -6.83 16.05 10.96
C LYS A 55 -6.40 15.98 9.49
N CYS A 56 -6.68 14.88 8.80
CA CYS A 56 -6.43 14.76 7.36
C CYS A 56 -7.21 15.82 6.57
N ARG A 57 -8.49 16.05 6.92
CA ARG A 57 -9.33 17.05 6.26
C ARG A 57 -8.82 18.48 6.50
N GLU A 58 -8.44 18.81 7.73
CA GLU A 58 -7.86 20.11 8.08
C GLU A 58 -6.61 20.39 7.24
N GLU A 59 -5.72 19.40 7.09
CA GLU A 59 -4.53 19.54 6.22
C GLU A 59 -4.92 19.71 4.74
N ILE A 60 -5.92 18.97 4.24
CA ILE A 60 -6.45 19.12 2.87
C ILE A 60 -7.04 20.54 2.67
N GLU A 61 -7.80 21.04 3.63
CA GLU A 61 -8.40 22.37 3.61
C GLU A 61 -7.33 23.47 3.60
N GLN A 62 -6.31 23.36 4.44
CA GLN A 62 -5.20 24.34 4.49
C GLN A 62 -4.46 24.50 3.15
N ILE A 63 -4.29 23.40 2.40
CA ILE A 63 -3.56 23.43 1.13
C ILE A 63 -4.44 23.83 -0.06
N THR A 64 -5.71 23.41 -0.06
CA THR A 64 -6.60 23.58 -1.22
C THR A 64 -7.65 24.68 -1.05
N ASN A 65 -7.85 25.19 0.16
CA ASN A 65 -9.01 26.00 0.54
C ASN A 65 -10.36 25.38 0.15
N LEU A 66 -10.40 24.06 -0.05
CA LEU A 66 -11.56 23.29 -0.54
C LEU A 66 -12.14 23.79 -1.89
N ASN A 67 -11.38 24.58 -2.66
CA ASN A 67 -11.85 25.20 -3.91
C ASN A 67 -11.37 24.49 -5.18
N ARG A 68 -10.45 23.52 -5.04
CA ARG A 68 -9.91 22.72 -6.13
C ARG A 68 -9.58 21.30 -5.67
N PRO A 69 -9.52 20.32 -6.59
CA PRO A 69 -9.01 18.99 -6.31
C PRO A 69 -7.56 19.02 -5.79
N VAL A 70 -7.22 18.02 -4.98
CA VAL A 70 -5.84 17.73 -4.58
C VAL A 70 -5.08 17.10 -5.75
N THR A 71 -3.86 17.55 -6.01
CA THR A 71 -2.97 17.00 -7.04
C THR A 71 -1.70 16.43 -6.40
N MET A 72 -0.85 15.77 -7.20
CA MET A 72 0.43 15.25 -6.70
C MET A 72 1.44 16.33 -6.32
N GLU A 73 1.27 17.56 -6.81
CA GLU A 73 2.10 18.70 -6.44
C GLU A 73 1.88 19.12 -4.99
N ASP A 74 0.69 18.81 -4.43
CA ASP A 74 0.35 19.11 -3.04
C ASP A 74 0.97 18.11 -2.05
N LYS A 75 1.30 16.89 -2.50
CA LYS A 75 1.76 15.79 -1.63
C LYS A 75 2.93 16.15 -0.71
N PRO A 76 3.97 16.89 -1.13
CA PRO A 76 5.06 17.30 -0.25
C PRO A 76 4.63 18.19 0.93
N HIS A 77 3.44 18.79 0.86
CA HIS A 77 2.89 19.70 1.86
C HIS A 77 1.79 19.05 2.73
N MET A 78 1.48 17.77 2.50
CA MET A 78 0.44 17.02 3.22
C MET A 78 1.06 15.87 4.03
N THR A 79 1.82 16.22 5.06
CA THR A 79 2.59 15.27 5.86
C THR A 79 1.68 14.34 6.65
N TYR A 80 0.62 14.85 7.27
CA TYR A 80 -0.26 14.05 8.10
C TYR A 80 -1.09 13.05 7.27
N VAL A 81 -1.56 13.47 6.09
CA VAL A 81 -2.21 12.58 5.11
C VAL A 81 -1.24 11.49 4.66
N ALA A 82 0.00 11.86 4.31
CA ALA A 82 1.00 10.88 3.88
C ALA A 82 1.35 9.89 5.00
N ALA A 83 1.52 10.37 6.23
CA ALA A 83 1.71 9.54 7.43
C ALA A 83 0.54 8.59 7.68
N THR A 84 -0.69 9.08 7.48
CA THR A 84 -1.91 8.28 7.64
C THR A 84 -1.96 7.14 6.62
N LEU A 85 -1.67 7.43 5.34
CA LEU A 85 -1.60 6.40 4.30
C LEU A 85 -0.50 5.37 4.59
N LEU A 86 0.70 5.80 4.99
CA LEU A 86 1.78 4.89 5.39
C LEU A 86 1.35 3.94 6.52
N GLU A 87 0.66 4.47 7.53
CA GLU A 87 0.21 3.66 8.67
C GLU A 87 -0.91 2.69 8.31
N ILE A 88 -1.85 3.10 7.45
CA ILE A 88 -2.86 2.20 6.90
C ILE A 88 -2.17 1.06 6.15
N HIS A 89 -1.19 1.37 5.29
CA HIS A 89 -0.51 0.36 4.49
C HIS A 89 0.24 -0.66 5.36
N ARG A 90 0.87 -0.18 6.45
CA ARG A 90 1.53 -1.03 7.43
C ARG A 90 0.54 -1.95 8.14
N ILE A 91 -0.53 -1.42 8.75
CA ILE A 91 -1.44 -2.23 9.58
C ILE A 91 -2.34 -3.14 8.74
N ALA A 92 -2.86 -2.63 7.62
CA ALA A 92 -3.66 -3.46 6.73
C ALA A 92 -2.83 -4.64 6.20
N THR A 93 -1.55 -4.37 5.88
CA THR A 93 -0.64 -5.29 5.17
C THR A 93 -1.38 -6.03 4.06
N VAL A 94 -1.76 -5.28 3.01
CA VAL A 94 -2.59 -5.79 1.91
C VAL A 94 -2.02 -7.07 1.30
N ALA A 95 -0.70 -7.12 1.09
CA ALA A 95 0.03 -8.33 0.71
C ALA A 95 0.80 -8.87 1.93
N PRO A 96 0.24 -9.83 2.70
CA PRO A 96 0.84 -10.30 3.95
C PRO A 96 2.08 -11.17 3.78
N ILE A 97 2.18 -11.83 2.63
CA ILE A 97 3.26 -12.71 2.24
C ILE A 97 3.75 -12.22 0.88
N SER A 98 5.07 -12.18 0.68
CA SER A 98 5.64 -11.84 -0.62
C SER A 98 5.19 -12.85 -1.70
N ALA A 99 5.21 -12.43 -2.96
CA ALA A 99 5.18 -13.39 -4.06
C ALA A 99 6.27 -14.45 -3.86
N PRO A 100 6.06 -15.72 -4.26
CA PRO A 100 7.09 -16.74 -4.14
C PRO A 100 8.35 -16.38 -4.92
N HIS A 101 9.51 -16.54 -4.28
CA HIS A 101 10.83 -16.45 -4.88
C HIS A 101 11.47 -17.82 -4.93
N THR A 102 12.55 -17.97 -5.70
CA THR A 102 13.32 -19.21 -5.80
C THR A 102 14.80 -18.92 -5.66
N ALA A 103 15.52 -19.71 -4.86
CA ALA A 103 16.98 -19.63 -4.78
C ALA A 103 17.62 -20.05 -6.11
N GLU A 104 18.35 -19.15 -6.76
CA GLU A 104 18.98 -19.43 -8.07
C GLU A 104 20.25 -20.29 -7.96
N VAL A 105 20.85 -20.33 -6.77
CA VAL A 105 22.05 -21.09 -6.40
C VAL A 105 21.92 -21.62 -4.98
N ASP A 106 22.73 -22.62 -4.64
CA ASP A 106 22.90 -23.03 -3.24
C ASP A 106 23.42 -21.83 -2.45
N THR A 107 22.74 -21.48 -1.36
CA THR A 107 23.06 -20.31 -0.54
C THR A 107 22.76 -20.58 0.93
N THR A 108 23.00 -19.58 1.78
CA THR A 108 22.63 -19.64 3.20
C THR A 108 21.76 -18.44 3.58
N LEU A 109 20.83 -18.64 4.51
CA LEU A 109 19.99 -17.58 5.06
C LEU A 109 19.75 -17.83 6.55
N GLY A 110 20.09 -16.86 7.41
CA GLY A 110 19.88 -16.99 8.86
C GLY A 110 20.60 -18.18 9.50
N GLY A 111 21.72 -18.63 8.92
CA GLY A 111 22.47 -19.80 9.39
C GLY A 111 21.98 -21.15 8.85
N TYR A 112 20.97 -21.16 7.96
CA TYR A 112 20.46 -22.37 7.31
C TYR A 112 20.93 -22.48 5.86
N ASP A 113 21.25 -23.69 5.42
CA ASP A 113 21.51 -23.99 4.01
C ASP A 113 20.20 -23.98 3.23
N ILE A 114 20.18 -23.21 2.13
CA ILE A 114 19.07 -23.07 1.20
C ILE A 114 19.54 -23.60 -0.16
N PRO A 115 19.20 -24.86 -0.51
CA PRO A 115 19.57 -25.42 -1.81
C PRO A 115 18.96 -24.63 -2.96
N LYS A 116 19.64 -24.66 -4.11
CA LYS A 116 19.12 -24.15 -5.38
C LYS A 116 17.73 -24.72 -5.66
N ASN A 117 16.88 -23.89 -6.24
CA ASN A 117 15.47 -24.15 -6.55
C ASN A 117 14.54 -24.22 -5.34
N THR A 118 15.02 -23.95 -4.11
CA THR A 118 14.14 -23.81 -2.95
C THR A 118 13.23 -22.60 -3.12
N VAL A 119 11.91 -22.81 -2.98
CA VAL A 119 10.93 -21.72 -2.98
C VAL A 119 10.91 -21.04 -1.62
N VAL A 120 11.00 -19.71 -1.61
CA VAL A 120 11.05 -18.88 -0.41
C VAL A 120 10.00 -17.78 -0.52
N SER A 121 9.22 -17.59 0.53
CA SER A 121 8.28 -16.48 0.68
C SER A 121 8.54 -15.77 2.01
N PHE A 122 8.40 -14.45 2.01
CA PHE A 122 8.65 -13.62 3.18
C PHE A 122 7.33 -13.18 3.81
N MET A 123 7.19 -13.38 5.13
CA MET A 123 6.01 -12.94 5.88
C MET A 123 6.14 -11.44 6.17
N LEU A 124 5.67 -10.59 5.25
CA LEU A 124 5.76 -9.14 5.36
C LEU A 124 4.96 -8.60 6.56
N THR A 125 3.87 -9.28 6.92
CA THR A 125 3.09 -8.95 8.14
C THR A 125 3.96 -9.00 9.38
N ASN A 126 4.86 -9.99 9.51
CA ASN A 126 5.72 -10.07 10.69
C ASN A 126 6.65 -8.87 10.79
N ALA A 127 7.23 -8.42 9.67
CA ALA A 127 8.07 -7.22 9.65
C ALA A 127 7.26 -5.96 10.01
N HIS A 128 6.01 -5.85 9.53
CA HIS A 128 5.15 -4.70 9.84
C HIS A 128 4.66 -4.65 11.29
N PHE A 129 4.69 -5.76 12.01
CA PHE A 129 4.22 -5.87 13.40
C PHE A 129 5.34 -6.25 14.39
N ASP A 130 6.60 -6.27 13.93
CA ASP A 130 7.75 -6.62 14.76
C ASP A 130 7.97 -5.55 15.86
N PRO A 131 7.86 -5.90 17.16
CA PRO A 131 8.01 -4.93 18.25
C PRO A 131 9.44 -4.37 18.37
N ASP A 132 10.45 -5.01 17.77
CA ASP A 132 11.82 -4.50 17.77
C ASP A 132 11.96 -3.29 16.81
N TYR A 133 11.07 -3.18 15.82
CA TYR A 133 11.06 -2.11 14.82
C TYR A 133 9.89 -1.13 15.00
N TRP A 134 8.83 -1.54 15.71
CA TRP A 134 7.60 -0.76 15.85
C TRP A 134 7.16 -0.67 17.32
N ASP A 135 7.23 0.54 17.89
CA ASP A 135 6.59 0.79 19.19
C ASP A 135 5.07 0.63 19.09
N LYS A 136 4.48 -0.23 19.93
CA LYS A 136 3.05 -0.58 19.92
C LYS A 136 2.55 -0.90 18.51
N PRO A 137 2.99 -2.03 17.93
CA PRO A 137 2.76 -2.35 16.51
C PRO A 137 1.28 -2.45 16.13
N GLU A 138 0.42 -2.83 17.07
CA GLU A 138 -1.02 -2.98 16.86
C GLU A 138 -1.80 -1.65 16.88
N GLU A 139 -1.18 -0.57 17.38
CA GLU A 139 -1.84 0.73 17.51
C GLU A 139 -1.80 1.48 16.18
N PHE A 140 -2.98 1.82 15.65
CA PHE A 140 -3.13 2.72 14.49
C PHE A 140 -2.75 4.16 14.88
N ARG A 141 -1.52 4.55 14.56
CA ARG A 141 -0.94 5.82 14.99
C ARG A 141 -0.13 6.49 13.86
N PRO A 142 -0.78 7.29 12.99
CA PRO A 142 -0.09 8.03 11.92
C PRO A 142 1.11 8.84 12.41
N GLU A 143 1.04 9.40 13.62
CA GLU A 143 2.09 10.23 14.21
C GLU A 143 3.45 9.52 14.34
N ARG A 144 3.49 8.17 14.33
CA ARG A 144 4.77 7.43 14.34
C ARG A 144 5.65 7.73 13.14
N TRP A 145 5.04 8.18 12.04
CA TRP A 145 5.71 8.51 10.80
C TRP A 145 6.23 9.95 10.78
N ILE A 146 5.95 10.77 11.80
CA ILE A 146 6.22 12.21 11.79
C ILE A 146 7.43 12.55 12.69
N GLY A 147 8.37 13.27 12.09
CA GLY A 147 9.60 13.86 12.64
C GLY A 147 9.37 15.05 13.57
N GLU A 148 10.44 15.45 14.25
CA GLU A 148 10.43 16.67 15.07
C GLU A 148 10.17 17.92 14.20
N ASN A 149 10.58 17.91 12.93
CA ASN A 149 10.35 19.01 11.99
C ASN A 149 9.19 18.76 11.02
N ASN A 150 8.21 17.94 11.41
CA ASN A 150 7.10 17.53 10.53
C ASN A 150 7.59 16.84 9.24
N GLU A 151 8.73 16.14 9.29
CA GLU A 151 9.23 15.33 8.17
C GLU A 151 8.77 13.88 8.28
N LEU A 152 8.56 13.19 7.14
CA LEU A 152 8.24 11.77 7.17
C LEU A 152 9.48 10.94 7.52
N LYS A 153 9.40 10.17 8.61
CA LYS A 153 10.40 9.18 9.00
C LYS A 153 10.32 7.94 8.13
N LYS A 154 11.46 7.30 7.90
CA LYS A 154 11.53 5.97 7.29
C LYS A 154 11.68 4.93 8.39
N ASN A 155 11.11 3.75 8.15
CA ASN A 155 11.35 2.56 8.96
C ASN A 155 11.78 1.44 8.01
N GLU A 156 12.88 0.76 8.30
CA GLU A 156 13.43 -0.31 7.45
C GLU A 156 12.57 -1.57 7.42
N ALA A 157 11.75 -1.79 8.44
CA ALA A 157 10.79 -2.88 8.49
C ALA A 157 9.51 -2.59 7.68
N PHE A 158 9.36 -1.38 7.11
CA PHE A 158 8.25 -1.05 6.23
C PHE A 158 8.52 -1.46 4.79
N MET A 159 7.86 -2.54 4.37
CA MET A 159 8.10 -3.16 3.06
C MET A 159 6.82 -3.68 2.38
N PRO A 160 5.76 -2.85 2.26
CA PRO A 160 4.51 -3.30 1.67
C PRO A 160 4.61 -3.64 0.18
N PHE A 161 5.66 -3.17 -0.49
CA PHE A 161 5.94 -3.41 -1.90
C PHE A 161 7.06 -4.45 -2.13
N SER A 162 7.42 -5.22 -1.08
CA SER A 162 8.63 -6.04 -1.04
C SER A 162 9.92 -5.20 -1.18
N LEU A 163 11.06 -5.85 -1.31
CA LEU A 163 12.39 -5.23 -1.45
C LEU A 163 13.21 -5.95 -2.54
N GLY A 164 14.32 -5.32 -2.94
CA GLY A 164 15.30 -5.91 -3.86
C GLY A 164 14.86 -5.91 -5.34
N PRO A 165 15.47 -6.77 -6.18
CA PRO A 165 15.29 -6.75 -7.64
C PRO A 165 13.86 -7.02 -8.13
N ARG A 166 13.01 -7.57 -7.27
CA ARG A 166 11.60 -7.92 -7.55
C ARG A 166 10.63 -7.07 -6.73
N MET A 167 11.09 -5.92 -6.22
CA MET A 167 10.21 -4.89 -5.67
C MET A 167 9.10 -4.56 -6.67
N CYS A 168 7.90 -4.27 -6.15
CA CYS A 168 6.73 -3.98 -6.96
C CYS A 168 7.01 -2.93 -8.04
N ALA A 169 6.80 -3.30 -9.31
CA ALA A 169 6.97 -2.40 -10.45
C ALA A 169 5.97 -1.22 -10.43
N GLY A 170 4.83 -1.39 -9.76
CA GLY A 170 3.75 -0.41 -9.66
C GLY A 170 3.87 0.58 -8.50
N VAL A 171 4.96 0.56 -7.71
CA VAL A 171 5.08 1.36 -6.47
C VAL A 171 4.75 2.85 -6.65
N SER A 172 5.24 3.48 -7.73
CA SER A 172 5.00 4.90 -7.98
C SER A 172 3.55 5.18 -8.33
N LEU A 173 2.93 4.31 -9.14
CA LEU A 173 1.54 4.45 -9.57
C LEU A 173 0.57 4.20 -8.40
N ALA A 174 0.77 3.12 -7.64
CA ALA A 174 -0.06 2.79 -6.49
C ALA A 174 -0.02 3.91 -5.42
N ASN A 175 1.15 4.48 -5.14
CA ASN A 175 1.28 5.59 -4.20
C ASN A 175 0.64 6.91 -4.70
N MET A 176 0.51 7.09 -6.01
CA MET A 176 -0.17 8.22 -6.63
C MET A 176 -1.69 8.03 -6.56
N GLU A 177 -2.17 6.87 -7.02
CA GLU A 177 -3.59 6.50 -7.00
C GLU A 177 -4.17 6.54 -5.58
N ALA A 178 -3.45 5.96 -4.62
CA ALA A 178 -3.84 6.00 -3.22
C ALA A 178 -3.96 7.44 -2.71
N PHE A 179 -2.94 8.27 -2.95
CA PHE A 179 -2.90 9.64 -2.44
C PHE A 179 -4.01 10.52 -3.04
N ILE A 180 -4.14 10.53 -4.37
CA ILE A 180 -5.14 11.36 -5.06
C ILE A 180 -6.55 10.90 -4.70
N THR A 181 -6.81 9.59 -4.72
CA THR A 181 -8.16 9.06 -4.47
C THR A 181 -8.57 9.30 -3.02
N PHE A 182 -7.67 8.99 -2.07
CA PHE A 182 -7.93 9.19 -0.65
C PHE A 182 -8.24 10.66 -0.32
N THR A 183 -7.38 11.58 -0.76
CA THR A 183 -7.53 13.00 -0.43
C THR A 183 -8.77 13.61 -1.07
N ASN A 184 -9.04 13.34 -2.35
CA ASN A 184 -10.20 13.92 -3.04
C ASN A 184 -11.54 13.35 -2.55
N ILE A 185 -11.57 12.09 -2.09
CA ILE A 185 -12.76 11.53 -1.41
C ILE A 185 -12.94 12.20 -0.06
N LEU A 186 -11.90 12.27 0.77
CA LEU A 186 -11.99 12.94 2.06
C LEU A 186 -12.38 14.40 1.90
N GLN A 187 -11.87 15.12 0.90
CA GLN A 187 -12.24 16.52 0.65
C GLN A 187 -13.76 16.72 0.51
N LYS A 188 -14.47 15.77 -0.11
CA LYS A 188 -15.90 15.89 -0.48
C LYS A 188 -16.87 15.16 0.42
N PHE A 189 -16.41 14.16 1.15
CA PHE A 189 -17.27 13.28 1.92
C PHE A 189 -16.75 13.10 3.34
N GLN A 190 -17.67 13.11 4.30
CA GLN A 190 -17.44 12.60 5.65
C GLN A 190 -17.75 11.10 5.66
N LEU A 191 -16.77 10.30 6.06
CA LEU A 191 -16.87 8.85 6.15
C LEU A 191 -17.17 8.42 7.58
N GLU A 192 -18.16 7.55 7.77
CA GLU A 192 -18.66 7.19 9.09
C GLU A 192 -19.02 5.70 9.17
N LYS A 193 -19.03 5.18 10.40
CA LYS A 193 -19.61 3.86 10.67
C LYS A 193 -21.10 3.87 10.30
N PRO A 194 -21.59 2.86 9.56
CA PRO A 194 -23.01 2.75 9.28
C PRO A 194 -23.79 2.40 10.56
N THR A 195 -25.04 2.83 10.65
CA THR A 195 -25.88 2.59 11.84
C THR A 195 -26.54 1.21 11.86
N LYS A 196 -26.70 0.58 10.69
CA LYS A 196 -27.52 -0.64 10.51
C LYS A 196 -26.72 -1.87 10.11
N THR A 197 -25.49 -1.71 9.66
CA THR A 197 -24.64 -2.81 9.20
C THR A 197 -23.38 -2.88 10.06
N PRO A 198 -22.82 -4.07 10.30
CA PRO A 198 -21.57 -4.19 11.02
C PRO A 198 -20.43 -3.58 10.19
N MET A 199 -19.47 -2.97 10.90
CA MET A 199 -18.20 -2.52 10.34
C MET A 199 -17.06 -2.91 11.28
N THR A 200 -16.03 -3.59 10.76
CA THR A 200 -14.84 -4.01 11.53
C THR A 200 -13.57 -3.82 10.71
N ILE A 201 -12.44 -3.65 11.43
CA ILE A 201 -11.10 -3.68 10.84
C ILE A 201 -10.31 -4.94 11.22
N GLU A 202 -10.89 -5.83 12.02
CA GLU A 202 -10.22 -7.00 12.57
C GLU A 202 -10.39 -8.25 11.69
N GLY A 203 -11.47 -8.32 10.92
CA GLY A 203 -11.72 -9.46 10.04
C GLY A 203 -11.04 -9.28 8.67
N LYS A 204 -10.21 -10.26 8.30
CA LYS A 204 -9.53 -10.33 7.01
C LYS A 204 -9.96 -11.60 6.29
N GLN A 205 -10.49 -11.47 5.06
CA GLN A 205 -10.65 -12.63 4.19
C GLN A 205 -9.25 -13.03 3.70
N PHE A 206 -8.86 -14.27 3.96
CA PHE A 206 -7.56 -14.80 3.56
C PHE A 206 -7.56 -15.12 2.06
N GLY A 207 -6.55 -14.58 1.36
CA GLY A 207 -6.27 -14.79 -0.05
C GLY A 207 -4.85 -14.32 -0.37
N ILE A 208 -4.55 -14.04 -1.64
CA ILE A 208 -3.29 -13.38 -2.03
C ILE A 208 -3.18 -12.01 -1.37
N THR A 209 -4.32 -11.31 -1.23
CA THR A 209 -4.46 -10.08 -0.47
C THR A 209 -5.32 -10.27 0.77
N TYR A 210 -5.10 -9.44 1.78
CA TYR A 210 -5.99 -9.30 2.94
C TYR A 210 -7.10 -8.31 2.65
N VAL A 211 -8.28 -8.82 2.32
CA VAL A 211 -9.48 -8.03 2.06
C VAL A 211 -10.27 -7.85 3.36
N PRO A 212 -10.76 -6.65 3.69
CA PRO A 212 -11.58 -6.46 4.88
C PRO A 212 -12.92 -7.20 4.73
N VAL A 213 -13.49 -7.64 5.86
CA VAL A 213 -14.86 -8.16 5.91
C VAL A 213 -15.77 -7.18 6.62
N ASN A 214 -17.05 -7.13 6.23
CA ASN A 214 -18.02 -6.14 6.74
C ASN A 214 -17.50 -4.71 6.54
N ASP A 215 -17.20 -4.35 5.30
CA ASP A 215 -16.57 -3.10 4.90
C ASP A 215 -17.56 -1.96 4.58
N ASN A 216 -18.81 -2.08 5.05
CA ASN A 216 -19.81 -1.05 4.84
C ASN A 216 -19.41 0.24 5.58
N ILE A 217 -19.42 1.35 4.86
CA ILE A 217 -19.26 2.71 5.41
C ILE A 217 -20.39 3.61 4.92
N ARG A 218 -20.70 4.65 5.68
CA ARG A 218 -21.59 5.74 5.25
C ARG A 218 -20.71 6.90 4.77
N ALA A 219 -20.96 7.38 3.56
CA ALA A 219 -20.36 8.61 3.04
C ALA A 219 -21.43 9.70 2.97
N THR A 220 -21.22 10.81 3.69
CA THR A 220 -22.10 11.98 3.69
C THR A 220 -21.40 13.12 2.97
N ALA A 221 -22.03 13.69 1.95
CA ALA A 221 -21.46 14.84 1.25
C ALA A 221 -21.38 16.06 2.20
N LEU A 222 -20.34 16.87 2.03
CA LEU A 222 -20.08 18.08 2.80
C LEU A 222 -20.37 19.35 1.99
#